data_AF-A0A7C4XS40-F1
#
_entry.id   AF-A0A7C4XS40-F1
#
_cell.length_a   1.000
_cell.length_b   1.000
_cell.length_c   1.000
_cell.angle_alpha   90.00
_cell.angle_beta   90.00
_cell.angle_gamma   90.00
#
_symmetry.space_group_name_H-M   'P 1'
#
loop_
_entity.id
_entity.type
_entity.pdbx_description
1 polymer ?
#
loop_
_entity_poly.entity_id
_entity_poly.type
_entity_poly.pdbx_seq_one_letter_code
_entity_poly.pdbx_strand_id
1 'polypeptide(L)'
;MAIFRFAEVFEHLTGNMASARKIKADETKVASWVGRLVAVGADRPQFERAFADLQEDGALTAADVIAIARAYNKGGRKPSSKAAALALIRKRFVDIVRTVNKNKVAEKVRPW
;
A
#
# COMPACT_ATOMS: atom_id res chain seq x y z
N MET A 1 54.87 -24.29 13.55
CA MET A 1 54.07 -23.14 13.99
C MET A 1 53.94 -22.17 12.84
N ALA A 2 52.77 -22.12 12.21
CA ALA A 2 52.38 -21.06 11.27
C ALA A 2 50.87 -20.87 11.44
N ILE A 3 50.52 -19.75 12.03
CA ILE A 3 49.17 -19.18 12.09
C ILE A 3 48.94 -18.49 10.74
N PHE A 4 47.67 -18.27 10.37
CA PHE A 4 47.16 -17.44 9.26
C PHE A 4 46.97 -18.14 7.91
N ARG A 5 45.73 -18.57 7.64
CA ARG A 5 44.95 -18.24 6.42
C ARG A 5 43.53 -18.84 6.40
N PHE A 6 42.77 -18.68 7.47
CA PHE A 6 41.33 -19.04 7.50
C PHE A 6 40.39 -17.83 7.40
N ALA A 7 40.91 -16.66 6.99
CA ALA A 7 40.12 -15.43 6.85
C ALA A 7 39.65 -15.15 5.41
N GLU A 8 40.20 -15.80 4.38
CA GLU A 8 39.90 -15.48 2.97
C GLU A 8 38.67 -16.23 2.39
N VAL A 9 38.06 -17.16 3.14
CA VAL A 9 36.93 -17.96 2.60
C VAL A 9 35.56 -17.34 2.91
N PHE A 10 35.48 -16.37 3.83
CA PHE A 10 34.20 -15.74 4.21
C PHE A 10 33.77 -14.56 3.32
N GLU A 11 34.64 -14.07 2.43
CA GLU A 11 34.36 -12.89 1.58
C GLU A 11 33.72 -13.22 0.21
N HIS A 12 33.56 -14.50 -0.14
CA HIS A 12 33.03 -14.89 -1.45
C HIS A 12 31.56 -15.37 -1.47
N LEU A 13 30.88 -15.40 -0.33
CA LEU A 13 29.43 -15.69 -0.28
C LEU A 13 28.52 -14.45 -0.24
N THR A 14 29.08 -13.25 -0.13
CA THR A 14 28.32 -11.98 -0.13
C THR A 14 28.19 -11.34 -1.50
N GLY A 15 28.82 -11.91 -2.53
CA GLY A 15 29.09 -11.23 -3.79
C GLY A 15 28.24 -11.60 -5.00
N ASN A 16 27.31 -12.56 -4.94
CA ASN A 16 26.66 -13.03 -6.17
C ASN A 16 25.16 -13.35 -6.04
N MET A 17 24.38 -12.65 -6.86
CA MET A 17 23.02 -12.98 -7.31
C MET A 17 21.93 -13.02 -6.21
N ALA A 18 21.09 -12.00 -6.03
CA ALA A 18 20.26 -11.46 -7.08
C ALA A 18 20.01 -9.98 -6.81
N SER A 19 20.46 -9.14 -7.75
CA SER A 19 19.81 -7.87 -8.00
C SER A 19 18.36 -8.21 -8.35
N ALA A 20 17.51 -8.28 -7.32
CA ALA A 20 16.09 -8.57 -7.46
C ALA A 20 15.57 -7.52 -8.42
N ARG A 21 15.30 -7.94 -9.67
CA ARG A 21 14.61 -7.14 -10.68
C ARG A 21 13.46 -6.49 -9.93
N LYS A 22 13.56 -5.18 -9.65
CA LYS A 22 12.47 -4.45 -8.98
C LYS A 22 11.29 -4.64 -9.90
N ILE A 23 10.38 -5.55 -9.54
CA ILE A 23 9.14 -5.76 -10.26
C ILE A 23 8.44 -4.41 -10.14
N LYS A 24 8.50 -3.65 -11.23
CA LYS A 24 7.97 -2.30 -11.29
C LYS A 24 6.46 -2.48 -11.29
N ALA A 25 5.78 -1.73 -10.42
CA ALA A 25 4.34 -1.75 -10.38
C ALA A 25 3.77 -1.32 -11.73
N ASP A 26 2.67 -1.95 -12.15
CA ASP A 26 1.93 -1.58 -13.34
C ASP A 26 1.14 -0.29 -13.04
N GLU A 27 1.66 0.84 -13.53
CA GLU A 27 1.12 2.17 -13.26
C GLU A 27 -0.34 2.31 -13.75
N THR A 28 -0.73 1.61 -14.82
CA THR A 28 -2.09 1.64 -15.36
C THR A 28 -3.06 0.91 -14.44
N LYS A 29 -2.70 -0.28 -13.96
CA LYS A 29 -3.51 -1.02 -12.97
C LYS A 29 -3.63 -0.26 -11.67
N VAL A 30 -2.53 0.32 -11.19
CA VAL A 30 -2.51 1.14 -9.97
C VAL A 30 -3.47 2.32 -10.11
N ALA A 31 -3.40 3.08 -11.20
CA ALA A 31 -4.27 4.22 -11.43
C ALA A 31 -5.75 3.82 -11.50
N SER A 32 -6.07 2.72 -12.17
CA SER A 32 -7.45 2.20 -12.27
C SER A 32 -8.02 1.85 -10.90
N TRP A 33 -7.28 1.10 -10.09
CA TRP A 33 -7.70 0.72 -8.73
C TRP A 33 -7.82 1.91 -7.79
N VAL A 34 -6.88 2.85 -7.85
CA VAL A 34 -6.97 4.10 -7.08
C VAL A 34 -8.21 4.88 -7.48
N GLY A 35 -8.51 4.99 -8.79
CA GLY A 35 -9.71 5.63 -9.30
C GLY A 35 -10.99 5.01 -8.73
N ARG A 36 -11.09 3.67 -8.73
CA ARG A 36 -12.22 2.95 -8.12
C ARG A 36 -12.35 3.26 -6.63
N LEU A 37 -11.27 3.15 -5.86
CA LEU A 37 -11.28 3.41 -4.42
C LEU A 37 -11.63 4.88 -4.08
N VAL A 38 -11.25 5.83 -4.93
CA VAL A 38 -11.62 7.24 -4.79
C VAL A 38 -13.09 7.46 -5.14
N ALA A 39 -13.59 6.83 -6.20
CA ALA A 39 -14.99 6.96 -6.65
C ALA A 39 -15.99 6.44 -5.61
N VAL A 40 -15.63 5.40 -4.85
CA VAL A 40 -16.41 4.87 -3.73
C VAL A 40 -16.66 5.94 -2.64
N GLY A 41 -15.73 6.89 -2.45
CA GLY A 41 -15.86 7.97 -1.48
C GLY A 41 -15.99 7.46 -0.04
N ALA A 42 -17.09 7.81 0.63
CA ALA A 42 -17.40 7.44 2.02
C ALA A 42 -18.44 6.31 2.12
N ASP A 43 -18.81 5.67 1.00
CA ASP A 43 -19.75 4.55 0.98
C ASP A 43 -19.07 3.27 1.47
N ARG A 44 -19.49 2.78 2.64
CA ARG A 44 -18.87 1.62 3.29
C ARG A 44 -19.20 0.29 2.60
N PRO A 45 -20.46 -0.03 2.25
CA PRO A 45 -20.77 -1.21 1.43
C PRO A 45 -19.97 -1.28 0.13
N GLN A 46 -19.86 -0.17 -0.60
CA GLN A 46 -19.09 -0.14 -1.85
C GLN A 46 -17.58 -0.29 -1.61
N PHE A 47 -17.06 0.31 -0.53
CA PHE A 47 -15.66 0.15 -0.14
C PHE A 47 -15.31 -1.30 0.19
N GLU A 48 -16.11 -1.97 1.02
CA GLU A 48 -15.81 -3.35 1.43
C GLU A 48 -15.86 -4.30 0.21
N ARG A 49 -16.75 -4.07 -0.76
CA ARG A 49 -16.76 -4.82 -2.03
C ARG A 49 -15.48 -4.58 -2.85
N ALA A 50 -15.16 -3.32 -3.14
CA ALA A 50 -13.96 -2.99 -3.91
C ALA A 50 -12.66 -3.44 -3.21
N PHE A 51 -12.67 -3.45 -1.87
CA PHE A 51 -11.55 -3.91 -1.06
C PHE A 51 -11.40 -5.44 -1.09
N ALA A 52 -12.51 -6.19 -1.03
CA ALA A 52 -12.50 -7.64 -1.23
C ALA A 52 -11.98 -8.00 -2.63
N ASP A 53 -12.49 -7.33 -3.67
CA ASP A 53 -12.03 -7.54 -5.05
C ASP A 53 -10.52 -7.29 -5.18
N LEU A 54 -10.00 -6.25 -4.54
CA LEU A 54 -8.57 -5.92 -4.55
C LEU A 54 -7.70 -6.92 -3.75
N GLN A 55 -8.27 -7.60 -2.75
CA GLN A 55 -7.57 -8.67 -2.03
C GLN A 55 -7.49 -9.95 -2.86
N GLU A 56 -8.58 -10.28 -3.56
CA GLU A 56 -8.74 -11.48 -4.37
C GLU A 56 -8.10 -11.37 -5.76
N ASP A 57 -7.83 -10.16 -6.25
CA ASP A 57 -7.16 -9.93 -7.53
C ASP A 57 -5.73 -10.50 -7.54
N GLY A 58 -5.61 -11.72 -8.06
CA GLY A 58 -4.36 -12.44 -8.25
C GLY A 58 -3.46 -11.85 -9.34
N ALA A 59 -3.97 -10.93 -10.16
CA ALA A 59 -3.18 -10.22 -11.16
C ALA A 59 -2.40 -9.04 -10.58
N LEU A 60 -2.64 -8.67 -9.32
CA LEU A 60 -1.89 -7.65 -8.58
C LEU A 60 -0.73 -8.26 -7.79
N THR A 61 0.47 -7.80 -8.10
CA THR A 61 1.66 -8.14 -7.30
C THR A 61 1.66 -7.35 -5.98
N ALA A 62 2.47 -7.79 -5.02
CA ALA A 62 2.65 -7.04 -3.78
C ALA A 62 3.15 -5.60 -4.02
N ALA A 63 3.94 -5.38 -5.08
CA ALA A 63 4.42 -4.06 -5.47
C ALA A 63 3.27 -3.15 -5.93
N ASP A 64 2.31 -3.70 -6.68
CA ASP A 64 1.12 -2.97 -7.15
C ASP A 64 0.25 -2.52 -5.98
N VAL A 65 -0.04 -3.43 -5.04
CA VAL A 65 -0.86 -3.11 -3.86
C VAL A 65 -0.21 -2.03 -2.98
N ILE A 66 1.13 -2.09 -2.82
CA ILE A 66 1.88 -1.05 -2.12
C ILE A 66 1.78 0.31 -2.85
N ALA A 67 1.87 0.31 -4.17
CA ALA A 67 1.72 1.51 -4.98
C ALA A 67 0.31 2.09 -4.89
N ILE A 68 -0.74 1.25 -4.96
CA ILE A 68 -2.14 1.64 -4.77
C ILE A 68 -2.33 2.28 -3.41
N ALA A 69 -1.86 1.64 -2.33
CA ALA A 69 -2.01 2.16 -0.98
C ALA A 69 -1.34 3.53 -0.81
N ARG A 70 -0.15 3.71 -1.39
CA ARG A 70 0.58 4.99 -1.34
C ARG A 70 -0.14 6.09 -2.13
N ALA A 71 -0.63 5.77 -3.32
CA ALA A 71 -1.37 6.70 -4.18
C ALA A 71 -2.71 7.10 -3.54
N TYR A 72 -3.48 6.14 -3.03
CA TYR A 72 -4.75 6.38 -2.36
C TYR A 72 -4.60 7.21 -1.08
N ASN A 73 -3.52 6.98 -0.33
CA ASN A 73 -3.20 7.77 0.87
C ASN A 73 -2.65 9.19 0.55
N LYS A 74 -2.56 9.57 -0.73
CA LYS A 74 -1.98 10.85 -1.21
C LYS A 74 -0.55 11.08 -0.72
N GLY A 75 0.24 10.01 -0.63
CA GLY A 75 1.62 10.04 -0.13
C GLY A 75 1.79 9.46 1.28
N GLY A 76 2.97 9.65 1.87
CA GLY A 76 3.34 9.13 3.19
C GLY A 76 4.34 7.96 3.19
N ARG A 77 4.52 7.34 4.36
CA ARG A 77 5.46 6.24 4.56
C ARG A 77 5.08 5.04 3.69
N LYS A 78 6.03 4.55 2.89
CA LYS A 78 5.83 3.37 2.06
C LYS A 78 5.54 2.15 2.94
N PRO A 79 4.44 1.42 2.73
CA PRO A 79 4.20 0.17 3.43
C PRO A 79 5.27 -0.87 3.08
N SER A 80 5.67 -1.66 4.07
CA SER A 80 6.71 -2.69 3.93
C SER A 80 6.19 -3.98 3.29
N SER A 81 4.88 -4.23 3.30
CA SER A 81 4.27 -5.47 2.82
C SER A 81 2.87 -5.25 2.22
N LYS A 82 2.36 -6.25 1.47
CA LYS A 82 0.98 -6.26 0.95
C LYS A 82 -0.04 -6.10 2.08
N ALA A 83 0.14 -6.82 3.19
CA ALA A 83 -0.74 -6.71 4.36
C ALA A 83 -0.74 -5.29 4.97
N ALA A 84 0.44 -4.67 5.10
CA ALA A 84 0.55 -3.29 5.59
C ALA A 84 -0.09 -2.29 4.63
N ALA A 85 0.02 -2.51 3.31
CA ALA A 85 -0.63 -1.70 2.30
C ALA A 85 -2.16 -1.78 2.38
N LEU A 86 -2.73 -2.99 2.52
CA LEU A 86 -4.16 -3.20 2.72
C LEU A 86 -4.67 -2.53 4.00
N ALA A 87 -3.94 -2.66 5.11
CA ALA A 87 -4.26 -1.99 6.36
C ALA A 87 -4.25 -0.45 6.21
N LEU A 88 -3.29 0.08 5.45
CA LEU A 88 -3.21 1.52 5.17
C LEU A 88 -4.42 2.02 4.36
N ILE A 89 -4.83 1.28 3.34
CA ILE A 89 -6.04 1.59 2.53
C ILE A 89 -7.26 1.64 3.44
N ARG A 90 -7.45 0.63 4.29
CA ARG A 90 -8.58 0.58 5.22
C ARG A 90 -8.57 1.74 6.22
N LYS A 91 -7.41 2.04 6.80
CA LYS A 91 -7.23 3.19 7.71
C LYS A 91 -7.62 4.49 7.02
N ARG A 92 -7.14 4.71 5.78
CA ARG A 92 -7.44 5.91 5.02
C ARG A 92 -8.93 6.07 4.75
N PHE A 93 -9.63 5.00 4.42
CA PHE A 93 -11.09 5.03 4.25
C PHE A 93 -11.80 5.46 5.54
N VAL A 94 -11.42 4.90 6.69
CA VAL A 94 -11.99 5.31 7.99
C VAL A 94 -11.78 6.81 8.26
N ASP A 95 -10.61 7.35 7.93
CA ASP A 95 -10.30 8.77 8.08
C ASP A 95 -11.18 9.65 7.16
N ILE A 96 -11.44 9.19 5.93
CA ILE A 96 -12.36 9.86 5.00
C ILE A 96 -13.78 9.89 5.58
N VAL A 97 -14.29 8.74 6.04
CA VAL A 97 -15.62 8.64 6.64
C VAL A 97 -15.73 9.53 7.89
N ARG A 98 -14.72 9.53 8.76
CA ARG A 98 -14.67 10.41 9.94
C ARG A 98 -14.72 11.88 9.55
N THR A 99 -13.96 12.27 8.53
CA THR A 99 -13.94 13.66 8.06
C THR A 99 -15.30 14.08 7.52
N VAL A 100 -15.94 13.25 6.70
CA VAL A 100 -17.28 13.51 6.16
C VAL A 100 -18.30 13.64 7.28
N ASN A 101 -18.27 12.75 8.27
CA ASN A 101 -19.20 12.80 9.40
C ASN A 101 -18.99 14.04 10.27
N LYS A 102 -17.74 14.44 10.53
CA LYS A 102 -17.44 15.70 11.25
C LYS A 102 -17.99 16.92 10.52
N ASN A 103 -17.81 16.98 9.20
CA ASN A 103 -18.32 18.09 8.39
C ASN A 103 -19.85 18.16 8.42
N LYS A 104 -20.55 17.02 8.33
CA LYS A 104 -22.02 16.95 8.45
C LYS A 104 -22.52 17.45 9.81
N VAL A 105 -21.81 17.14 10.89
CA VAL A 105 -22.18 17.65 12.23
C VAL A 105 -21.94 19.16 12.32
N ALA A 106 -20.79 19.64 11.84
CA ALA A 106 -20.47 21.06 11.85
C ALA A 106 -21.49 21.89 11.03
N GLU A 107 -21.94 21.36 9.89
CA GLU A 107 -22.97 21.97 9.06
C GLU A 107 -24.33 22.06 9.80
N LYS A 108 -24.72 20.99 10.51
CA LYS A 108 -25.96 21.00 11.32
C LYS A 108 -25.92 21.96 12.50
N VAL A 109 -24.74 22.21 13.08
CA VAL A 109 -24.59 22.98 14.33
C VAL A 109 -24.35 24.46 14.07
N ARG A 110 -24.19 24.91 12.81
CA ARG A 110 -24.02 26.34 12.49
C ARG A 110 -25.27 27.12 12.93
N PRO A 111 -25.17 27.98 13.97
CA PRO A 111 -26.22 28.94 14.26
C PRO A 111 -26.11 30.04 13.22
N TRP A 112 -27.22 30.35 12.57
CA TRP A 112 -27.39 31.52 11.71
C TRP A 112 -27.16 32.82 12.49
#